data_AF-A0AAJ7EHK0-F1
#
_entry.id   AF-A0AAJ7EHK0-F1
#
_cell.length_a   1.000
_cell.length_b   1.000
_cell.length_c   1.000
_cell.angle_alpha   90.00
_cell.angle_beta   90.00
_cell.angle_gamma   90.00
#
_symmetry.space_group_name_H-M   'P 1'
#
loop_
_entity.id
_entity.type
_entity.pdbx_description
1 polymer ?
#
loop_
_entity_poly.entity_id
_entity_poly.type
_entity_poly.pdbx_seq_one_letter_code
_entity_poly.pdbx_strand_id
1 'polypeptide(L)'
;MGSLNIAEWSPDQVMDWLSGLGPTVAGYVPALRQRGLDGAKLLTLRCDDLEYLGIHVIGHQELLLEAVEHLRNFQYEVSRECVQQLALRVSGAATSLARALRHAADARLETHSLADVARTVHAVKPLVCWLDRWAGTGAALGERKAALLKLALEAATCAQRDRFAEQPARAVAAAAAAAAQLADYIIQDVSDPMILQPASLDTVTLRQGARALGFEVLPSFCGHHQLAHIRFGSPAHASGAVHDGDEIVQVGAQCVIGWSGEAVEQLCARTAAAAPAGELPLRLRRRGAARLARTPPLHAPRRARRRLPPAADLLAHRSPR
;
A
#
# COMPACT_ATOMS: atom_id res chain seq x y z
N MET A 1 20.26 -10.88 -6.94
CA MET A 1 19.14 -10.61 -6.01
C MET A 1 17.87 -10.79 -6.80
N GLY A 2 17.15 -11.91 -6.62
CA GLY A 2 16.00 -12.25 -7.46
C GLY A 2 14.91 -11.20 -7.35
N SER A 3 14.44 -10.67 -8.47
CA SER A 3 13.13 -10.02 -8.55
C SER A 3 12.09 -10.99 -7.98
N LEU A 4 11.14 -10.49 -7.19
CA LEU A 4 9.96 -11.27 -6.87
C LEU A 4 9.18 -11.39 -8.18
N ASN A 5 9.37 -12.50 -8.90
CA ASN A 5 8.78 -12.74 -10.21
C ASN A 5 7.65 -13.75 -10.08
N ILE A 6 6.41 -13.25 -10.01
CA ILE A 6 5.23 -14.07 -9.78
C ILE A 6 4.98 -15.01 -10.95
N ALA A 7 5.33 -14.62 -12.18
CA ALA A 7 5.14 -15.44 -13.36
C ALA A 7 5.97 -16.74 -13.36
N GLU A 8 7.09 -16.76 -12.62
CA GLU A 8 7.98 -17.92 -12.49
C GLU A 8 7.68 -18.77 -11.25
N TRP A 9 6.61 -18.48 -10.51
CA TRP A 9 6.26 -19.26 -9.33
C TRP A 9 5.91 -20.70 -9.70
N SER A 10 6.50 -21.63 -8.97
CA SER A 10 6.11 -23.03 -9.01
C SER A 10 4.69 -23.23 -8.44
N PRO A 11 4.02 -24.35 -8.76
CA PRO A 11 2.73 -24.67 -8.16
C PRO A 11 2.77 -24.65 -6.63
N ASP A 12 3.85 -25.12 -6.00
CA ASP A 12 3.98 -25.11 -4.54
C ASP A 12 4.06 -23.69 -3.99
N GLN A 13 4.82 -22.79 -4.63
CA GLN A 13 4.87 -21.38 -4.24
C GLN A 13 3.50 -20.69 -4.35
N VAL A 14 2.72 -21.02 -5.40
CA VAL A 14 1.34 -20.53 -5.54
C VAL A 14 0.46 -21.07 -4.42
N MET A 15 0.58 -22.35 -4.08
CA MET A 15 -0.22 -22.96 -3.00
C MET A 15 0.12 -22.37 -1.63
N ASP A 16 1.40 -22.10 -1.37
CA ASP A 16 1.83 -21.44 -0.14
C ASP A 16 1.24 -20.03 -0.04
N TRP A 17 1.23 -19.28 -1.15
CA TRP A 17 0.59 -17.97 -1.22
C TRP A 17 -0.93 -18.03 -1.01
N LEU A 18 -1.63 -18.95 -1.69
CA LEU A 18 -3.08 -19.13 -1.56
C LEU A 18 -3.49 -19.49 -0.12
N SER A 19 -2.65 -20.26 0.58
CA SER A 19 -2.93 -20.71 1.95
C SER A 19 -3.02 -19.56 2.96
N GLY A 20 -2.40 -18.41 2.69
CA GLY A 20 -2.47 -17.24 3.56
C GLY A 20 -3.52 -16.19 3.20
N LEU A 21 -4.31 -16.40 2.13
CA LEU A 21 -5.45 -15.54 1.80
C LEU A 21 -6.65 -15.72 2.75
N GLY A 22 -6.58 -16.73 3.63
CA GLY A 22 -7.61 -17.02 4.61
C GLY A 22 -8.26 -18.40 4.38
N PRO A 23 -9.03 -18.89 5.36
CA PRO A 23 -9.54 -20.25 5.39
C PRO A 23 -10.44 -20.57 4.18
N THR A 24 -11.20 -19.58 3.70
CA THR A 24 -12.09 -19.70 2.55
C THR A 24 -11.33 -20.11 1.27
N VAL A 25 -10.24 -19.42 0.96
CA VAL A 25 -9.44 -19.71 -0.24
C VAL A 25 -8.53 -20.91 -0.02
N ALA A 26 -7.98 -21.06 1.20
CA ALA A 26 -7.13 -22.19 1.58
C ALA A 26 -7.81 -23.55 1.38
N GLY A 27 -9.15 -23.62 1.49
CA GLY A 27 -9.93 -24.83 1.20
C GLY A 27 -9.77 -25.37 -0.23
N TYR A 28 -9.41 -24.52 -1.20
CA TYR A 28 -9.23 -24.90 -2.60
C TYR A 28 -7.80 -25.34 -2.95
N VAL A 29 -6.83 -25.13 -2.06
CA VAL A 29 -5.40 -25.42 -2.29
C VAL A 29 -5.16 -26.87 -2.74
N PRO A 30 -5.75 -27.92 -2.14
CA PRO A 30 -5.52 -29.29 -2.59
C PRO A 30 -5.95 -29.53 -4.04
N ALA A 31 -7.11 -28.98 -4.43
CA ALA A 31 -7.64 -29.12 -5.78
C ALA A 31 -6.81 -28.33 -6.81
N LEU A 32 -6.45 -27.09 -6.47
CA LEU A 32 -5.62 -26.23 -7.34
C LEU A 32 -4.20 -26.80 -7.54
N ARG A 33 -3.64 -27.45 -6.50
CA ARG A 33 -2.37 -28.17 -6.61
C ARG A 33 -2.46 -29.31 -7.62
N GLN A 34 -3.51 -30.12 -7.56
CA GLN A 34 -3.73 -31.22 -8.53
C GLN A 34 -3.91 -30.72 -9.96
N ARG A 35 -4.49 -29.53 -10.14
CA ARG A 35 -4.63 -28.86 -11.44
C ARG A 35 -3.32 -28.21 -11.92
N GLY A 36 -2.27 -28.21 -11.11
CA GLY A 36 -0.96 -27.64 -11.47
C GLY A 36 -1.02 -26.15 -11.76
N LEU A 37 -1.76 -25.39 -10.94
CA LEU A 37 -1.82 -23.94 -11.05
C LEU A 37 -0.46 -23.33 -10.67
N ASP A 38 0.25 -22.81 -11.67
CA ASP A 38 1.55 -22.13 -11.53
C ASP A 38 1.37 -20.60 -11.61
N GLY A 39 2.47 -19.87 -11.43
CA GLY A 39 2.47 -18.40 -11.41
C GLY A 39 1.96 -17.76 -12.70
N ALA A 40 2.31 -18.32 -13.87
CA ALA A 40 1.87 -17.81 -15.16
C ALA A 40 0.35 -17.97 -15.34
N LYS A 41 -0.20 -19.13 -14.96
CA LYS A 41 -1.65 -19.38 -14.97
C LYS A 41 -2.36 -18.52 -13.95
N LEU A 42 -1.81 -18.37 -12.74
CA LEU A 42 -2.37 -17.53 -11.68
C LEU A 42 -2.58 -16.09 -12.17
N LEU A 43 -1.56 -15.50 -12.80
CA LEU A 43 -1.63 -14.13 -13.32
C LEU A 43 -2.60 -13.96 -14.49
N THR A 44 -3.11 -15.04 -15.10
CA THR A 44 -4.06 -14.98 -16.23
C THR A 44 -5.48 -15.42 -15.86
N LEU A 45 -5.73 -15.79 -14.59
CA LEU A 45 -7.05 -16.23 -14.12
C LEU A 45 -8.16 -15.20 -14.35
N ARG A 46 -9.27 -15.65 -14.94
CA ARG A 46 -10.51 -14.89 -15.07
C ARG A 46 -11.62 -15.60 -14.31
N CYS A 47 -12.78 -14.94 -14.19
CA CYS A 47 -13.96 -15.51 -13.54
C CYS A 47 -14.35 -16.88 -14.13
N ASP A 48 -14.35 -17.00 -15.47
CA ASP A 48 -14.72 -18.24 -16.16
C ASP A 48 -13.75 -19.38 -15.83
N ASP A 49 -12.46 -19.07 -15.65
CA ASP A 49 -11.44 -20.08 -15.34
C ASP A 49 -11.66 -20.68 -13.93
N LEU A 50 -12.17 -19.88 -12.98
CA LEU A 50 -12.43 -20.33 -11.62
C LEU A 50 -13.56 -21.36 -11.54
N GLU A 51 -14.56 -21.27 -12.40
CA GLU A 51 -15.62 -22.27 -12.50
C GLU A 51 -15.07 -23.62 -12.95
N TYR A 52 -14.17 -23.66 -13.94
CA TYR A 52 -13.50 -24.89 -14.38
C TYR A 52 -12.56 -25.47 -13.32
N LEU A 53 -12.04 -24.63 -12.44
CA LEU A 53 -11.21 -25.03 -11.30
C LEU A 53 -12.04 -25.49 -10.09
N GLY A 54 -13.38 -25.47 -10.17
CA GLY A 54 -14.29 -25.95 -9.15
C GLY A 54 -14.66 -24.92 -8.08
N ILE A 55 -14.37 -23.64 -8.31
CA ILE A 55 -14.71 -22.53 -7.42
C ILE A 55 -15.98 -21.88 -7.96
N HIS A 56 -17.15 -22.36 -7.53
CA HIS A 56 -18.46 -21.89 -8.02
C HIS A 56 -19.10 -20.78 -7.17
N VAL A 57 -18.62 -20.58 -5.95
CA VAL A 57 -19.17 -19.55 -5.06
C VAL A 57 -18.62 -18.19 -5.49
N ILE A 58 -19.49 -17.31 -5.97
CA ILE A 58 -19.12 -15.97 -6.48
C ILE A 58 -18.29 -15.19 -5.46
N GLY A 59 -18.68 -15.19 -4.18
CA GLY A 59 -17.91 -14.51 -3.13
C GLY A 59 -16.48 -15.06 -2.98
N HIS A 60 -16.25 -16.35 -3.21
CA HIS A 60 -14.90 -16.93 -3.15
C HIS A 60 -14.10 -16.60 -4.41
N GLN A 61 -14.76 -16.54 -5.56
CA GLN A 61 -14.16 -16.09 -6.81
C GLN A 61 -13.67 -14.64 -6.68
N GLU A 62 -14.52 -13.75 -6.18
CA GLU A 62 -14.18 -12.33 -5.95
C GLU A 62 -12.97 -12.18 -5.03
N LEU A 63 -12.93 -12.89 -3.90
CA LEU A 63 -11.79 -12.85 -2.97
C LEU A 63 -10.48 -13.28 -3.64
N LEU A 64 -10.50 -14.35 -4.42
CA LEU A 64 -9.31 -14.83 -5.12
C LEU A 64 -8.90 -13.88 -6.25
N LEU A 65 -9.85 -13.42 -7.06
CA LEU A 65 -9.56 -12.52 -8.18
C LEU A 65 -9.05 -11.16 -7.69
N GLU A 66 -9.56 -10.63 -6.58
CA GLU A 66 -9.03 -9.41 -5.96
C GLU A 66 -7.58 -9.60 -5.51
N ALA A 67 -7.27 -10.71 -4.83
CA ALA A 67 -5.91 -11.03 -4.43
C ALA A 67 -4.94 -11.20 -5.64
N VAL A 68 -5.41 -11.87 -6.71
CA VAL A 68 -4.65 -12.01 -7.96
C VAL A 68 -4.45 -10.66 -8.64
N GLU A 69 -5.43 -9.77 -8.59
CA GLU A 69 -5.31 -8.41 -9.13
C GLU A 69 -4.24 -7.61 -8.38
N HIS A 70 -4.12 -7.76 -7.06
CA HIS A 70 -3.00 -7.18 -6.31
C HIS A 70 -1.64 -7.73 -6.76
N LEU A 71 -1.53 -9.03 -7.04
CA LEU A 71 -0.32 -9.64 -7.59
C LEU A 71 0.02 -9.11 -8.99
N ARG A 72 -0.96 -8.99 -9.89
CA ARG A 72 -0.75 -8.43 -11.24
C ARG A 72 -0.24 -6.99 -11.18
N ASN A 73 -0.90 -6.17 -10.39
CA ASN A 73 -0.49 -4.78 -10.19
C ASN A 73 0.95 -4.73 -9.67
N PHE A 74 1.31 -5.57 -8.70
CA PHE A 74 2.71 -5.64 -8.27
C PHE A 74 3.67 -6.11 -9.37
N GLN A 75 3.36 -7.20 -10.05
CA GLN A 75 4.22 -7.81 -11.09
C GLN A 75 4.55 -6.83 -12.22
N TYR A 76 3.56 -6.06 -12.67
CA TYR A 76 3.69 -5.26 -13.89
C TYR A 76 3.97 -3.78 -13.61
N GLU A 77 3.53 -3.25 -12.47
CA GLU A 77 3.54 -1.81 -12.20
C GLU A 77 4.55 -1.36 -11.14
N VAL A 78 5.11 -2.26 -10.33
CA VAL A 78 5.97 -1.88 -9.18
C VAL A 78 7.15 -0.96 -9.55
N SER A 79 7.76 -1.17 -10.72
CA SER A 79 8.91 -0.39 -11.19
C SER A 79 8.56 0.70 -12.20
N ARG A 80 7.28 0.83 -12.56
CA ARG A 80 6.83 1.74 -13.64
C ARG A 80 5.94 2.83 -13.09
N GLU A 81 4.96 2.44 -12.28
CA GLU A 81 3.89 3.30 -11.82
C GLU A 81 4.40 4.33 -10.81
N CYS A 82 4.05 5.58 -11.03
CA CYS A 82 4.27 6.69 -10.11
C CYS A 82 3.01 7.54 -9.97
N VAL A 83 2.97 8.39 -8.94
CA VAL A 83 1.81 9.24 -8.63
C VAL A 83 1.40 10.09 -9.82
N GLN A 84 2.35 10.66 -10.56
CA GLN A 84 2.05 11.50 -11.72
C GLN A 84 1.36 10.72 -12.85
N GLN A 85 1.83 9.51 -13.17
CA GLN A 85 1.22 8.67 -14.20
C GLN A 85 -0.20 8.24 -13.80
N LEU A 86 -0.40 7.91 -12.53
CA LEU A 86 -1.72 7.58 -11.99
C LEU A 86 -2.67 8.77 -12.03
N ALA A 87 -2.20 9.95 -11.63
CA ALA A 87 -2.95 11.19 -11.75
C ALA A 87 -3.32 11.48 -13.21
N LEU A 88 -2.40 11.27 -14.16
CA LEU A 88 -2.69 11.44 -15.59
C LEU A 88 -3.79 10.48 -16.08
N ARG A 89 -3.76 9.21 -15.65
CA ARG A 89 -4.81 8.22 -15.96
C ARG A 89 -6.17 8.66 -15.41
N VAL A 90 -6.22 9.15 -14.17
CA VAL A 90 -7.45 9.69 -13.56
C VAL A 90 -7.94 10.92 -14.32
N SER A 91 -7.06 11.89 -14.60
CA SER A 91 -7.41 13.10 -15.36
C SER A 91 -8.00 12.75 -16.73
N GLY A 92 -7.36 11.85 -17.47
CA GLY A 92 -7.83 11.43 -18.80
C GLY A 92 -9.19 10.72 -18.76
N ALA A 93 -9.37 9.76 -17.85
CA ALA A 93 -10.63 9.03 -17.70
C ALA A 93 -11.78 9.96 -17.25
N ALA A 94 -11.53 10.76 -16.22
CA ALA A 94 -12.53 11.65 -15.63
C ALA A 94 -12.90 12.81 -16.57
N THR A 95 -11.93 13.37 -17.31
CA THR A 95 -12.19 14.38 -18.35
C THR A 95 -13.05 13.82 -19.47
N SER A 96 -12.76 12.58 -19.92
CA SER A 96 -13.52 11.93 -20.98
C SER A 96 -14.97 11.68 -20.56
N LEU A 97 -15.18 11.15 -19.34
CA LEU A 97 -16.50 10.94 -18.75
C LEU A 97 -17.28 12.26 -18.60
N ALA A 98 -16.65 13.30 -18.02
CA ALA A 98 -17.28 14.60 -17.85
C ALA A 98 -17.70 15.21 -19.20
N ARG A 99 -16.86 15.07 -20.23
CA ARG A 99 -17.12 15.61 -21.57
C ARG A 99 -18.23 14.85 -22.29
N ALA A 100 -18.28 13.52 -22.15
CA ALA A 100 -19.33 12.68 -22.71
C ALA A 100 -20.71 13.04 -22.13
N LEU A 101 -20.80 13.22 -20.81
CA LEU A 101 -22.05 13.51 -20.12
C LEU A 101 -22.50 14.98 -20.19
N ARG A 102 -21.60 15.91 -20.50
CA ARG A 102 -21.91 17.35 -20.61
C ARG A 102 -23.01 17.65 -21.65
N HIS A 103 -23.04 16.88 -22.74
CA HIS A 103 -24.02 17.06 -23.82
C HIS A 103 -25.33 16.29 -23.59
N ALA A 104 -25.40 15.49 -22.52
CA ALA A 104 -26.51 14.62 -22.19
C ALA A 104 -26.92 14.77 -20.71
N ALA A 105 -26.83 16.00 -20.16
CA ALA A 105 -27.00 16.27 -18.73
C ALA A 105 -28.36 15.85 -18.15
N ASP A 106 -29.41 15.84 -18.99
CA ASP A 106 -30.77 15.41 -18.66
C ASP A 106 -31.08 13.96 -19.09
N ALA A 107 -30.12 13.27 -19.72
CA ALA A 107 -30.30 11.91 -20.18
C ALA A 107 -30.12 10.90 -19.05
N ARG A 108 -30.72 9.72 -19.23
CA ARG A 108 -30.39 8.54 -18.41
C ARG A 108 -28.98 8.06 -18.74
N LEU A 109 -28.34 7.46 -17.75
CA LEU A 109 -27.02 6.87 -17.95
C LEU A 109 -27.18 5.55 -18.71
N GLU A 110 -26.66 5.53 -19.94
CA GLU A 110 -26.62 4.30 -20.73
C GLU A 110 -25.52 3.36 -20.26
N THR A 111 -25.51 2.11 -20.75
CA THR A 111 -24.52 1.10 -20.38
C THR A 111 -23.08 1.56 -20.65
N HIS A 112 -22.82 2.26 -21.75
CA HIS A 112 -21.51 2.84 -22.04
C HIS A 112 -21.12 3.91 -20.98
N SER A 113 -22.13 4.70 -20.57
CA SER A 113 -22.17 5.61 -19.41
C SER A 113 -21.54 5.01 -18.17
N LEU A 114 -22.16 3.92 -17.74
CA LEU A 114 -21.82 3.16 -16.55
C LEU A 114 -20.42 2.53 -16.66
N ALA A 115 -20.05 2.06 -17.85
CA ALA A 115 -18.72 1.53 -18.11
C ALA A 115 -17.63 2.62 -17.98
N ASP A 116 -17.89 3.85 -18.44
CA ASP A 116 -16.98 5.00 -18.23
C ASP A 116 -16.87 5.40 -16.76
N VAL A 117 -17.96 5.36 -16.00
CA VAL A 117 -17.95 5.56 -14.55
C VAL A 117 -17.09 4.50 -13.87
N ALA A 118 -17.31 3.23 -14.19
CA ALA A 118 -16.53 2.13 -13.64
C ALA A 118 -15.03 2.28 -13.98
N ARG A 119 -14.69 2.63 -15.23
CA ARG A 119 -13.30 2.92 -15.64
C ARG A 119 -12.68 4.04 -14.83
N THR A 120 -13.42 5.13 -14.61
CA THR A 120 -12.95 6.27 -13.83
C THR A 120 -12.67 5.88 -12.38
N VAL A 121 -13.59 5.15 -11.74
CA VAL A 121 -13.42 4.63 -10.37
C VAL A 121 -12.20 3.69 -10.29
N HIS A 122 -12.05 2.79 -11.26
CA HIS A 122 -10.88 1.90 -11.34
C HIS A 122 -9.57 2.66 -11.52
N ALA A 123 -9.56 3.79 -12.24
CA ALA A 123 -8.38 4.64 -12.37
C ALA A 123 -8.04 5.36 -11.04
N VAL A 124 -9.05 5.73 -10.26
CA VAL A 124 -8.86 6.44 -8.97
C VAL A 124 -8.28 5.52 -7.89
N LYS A 125 -8.69 4.25 -7.81
CA LYS A 125 -8.26 3.31 -6.76
C LYS A 125 -6.72 3.25 -6.63
N PRO A 126 -5.93 2.94 -7.69
CA PRO A 126 -4.47 2.92 -7.59
C PRO A 126 -3.86 4.25 -7.13
N LEU A 127 -4.38 5.40 -7.60
CA LEU A 127 -3.89 6.71 -7.17
C LEU A 127 -4.09 6.90 -5.67
N VAL A 128 -5.29 6.65 -5.16
CA VAL A 128 -5.59 6.75 -3.72
C VAL A 128 -4.67 5.83 -2.91
N CYS A 129 -4.51 4.58 -3.35
CA CYS A 129 -3.63 3.60 -2.72
C CYS A 129 -2.15 4.03 -2.71
N TRP A 130 -1.70 4.75 -3.74
CA TRP A 130 -0.36 5.34 -3.79
C TRP A 130 -0.20 6.51 -2.82
N LEU A 131 -1.25 7.33 -2.69
CA LEU A 131 -1.26 8.48 -1.80
C LEU A 131 -1.36 8.09 -0.32
N ASP A 132 -1.91 6.90 0.00
CA ASP A 132 -1.90 6.35 1.37
C ASP A 132 -0.50 6.21 1.95
N ARG A 133 0.47 5.86 1.09
CA ARG A 133 1.88 5.81 1.49
C ARG A 133 2.42 7.17 1.89
N TRP A 134 1.83 8.28 1.44
CA TRP A 134 2.36 9.63 1.61
C TRP A 134 2.00 10.28 2.96
N ALA A 135 1.42 9.54 3.89
CA ALA A 135 1.15 10.05 5.23
C ALA A 135 2.46 10.52 5.90
N GLY A 136 2.58 11.84 6.13
CA GLY A 136 3.70 12.46 6.86
C GLY A 136 4.24 13.78 6.29
N THR A 137 4.08 14.08 5.00
CA THR A 137 4.77 15.23 4.37
C THR A 137 3.86 16.30 3.74
N GLY A 138 2.52 16.14 3.74
CA GLY A 138 1.64 17.22 3.30
C GLY A 138 0.14 16.96 3.53
N ALA A 139 -0.47 17.74 4.43
CA ALA A 139 -1.91 17.74 4.66
C ALA A 139 -2.71 17.89 3.36
N ALA A 140 -2.21 18.73 2.43
CA ALA A 140 -2.84 18.99 1.14
C ALA A 140 -3.01 17.73 0.28
N LEU A 141 -2.06 16.78 0.28
CA LEU A 141 -2.18 15.57 -0.54
C LEU A 141 -3.14 14.56 0.08
N GLY A 142 -3.19 14.51 1.42
CA GLY A 142 -4.17 13.71 2.17
C GLY A 142 -5.60 14.21 1.95
N GLU A 143 -5.82 15.52 1.98
CA GLU A 143 -7.12 16.14 1.67
C GLU A 143 -7.57 15.82 0.23
N ARG A 144 -6.66 15.91 -0.75
CA ARG A 144 -6.97 15.56 -2.14
C ARG A 144 -7.26 14.09 -2.33
N LYS A 145 -6.53 13.20 -1.64
CA LYS A 145 -6.82 11.76 -1.62
C LYS A 145 -8.27 11.52 -1.17
N ALA A 146 -8.66 12.12 -0.04
CA ALA A 146 -10.01 11.98 0.49
C ALA A 146 -11.08 12.55 -0.46
N ALA A 147 -10.79 13.70 -1.09
CA ALA A 147 -11.69 14.31 -2.08
C ALA A 147 -11.84 13.44 -3.34
N LEU A 148 -10.75 12.89 -3.88
CA LEU A 148 -10.79 11.97 -5.02
C LEU A 148 -11.62 10.73 -4.72
N LEU A 149 -11.43 10.12 -3.54
CA LEU A 149 -12.21 8.96 -3.11
C LEU A 149 -13.70 9.29 -2.98
N LYS A 150 -14.02 10.44 -2.37
CA LYS A 150 -15.40 10.93 -2.24
C LYS A 150 -16.07 11.11 -3.60
N LEU A 151 -15.40 11.77 -4.54
CA LEU A 151 -15.93 12.04 -5.88
C LEU A 151 -16.13 10.76 -6.69
N ALA A 152 -15.21 9.80 -6.60
CA ALA A 152 -15.35 8.50 -7.25
C ALA A 152 -16.55 7.72 -6.68
N LEU A 153 -16.72 7.73 -5.35
CA LEU A 153 -17.87 7.08 -4.70
C LEU A 153 -19.20 7.76 -5.05
N GLU A 154 -19.22 9.09 -5.09
CA GLU A 154 -20.38 9.87 -5.50
C GLU A 154 -20.78 9.54 -6.95
N ALA A 155 -19.82 9.54 -7.88
CA ALA A 155 -20.06 9.15 -9.26
C ALA A 155 -20.61 7.72 -9.39
N ALA A 156 -20.00 6.74 -8.70
CA ALA A 156 -20.46 5.36 -8.70
C ALA A 156 -21.89 5.22 -8.12
N THR A 157 -22.15 5.89 -7.00
CA THR A 157 -23.44 5.81 -6.29
C THR A 157 -24.55 6.48 -7.11
N CYS A 158 -24.29 7.65 -7.70
CA CYS A 158 -25.23 8.33 -8.58
C CYS A 158 -25.52 7.49 -9.83
N ALA A 159 -24.48 6.89 -10.42
CA ALA A 159 -24.63 6.02 -11.58
C ALA A 159 -25.46 4.76 -11.27
N GLN A 160 -25.26 4.15 -10.10
CA GLN A 160 -26.01 2.97 -9.67
C GLN A 160 -27.46 3.28 -9.31
N ARG A 161 -27.73 4.46 -8.74
CA ARG A 161 -29.09 4.88 -8.37
C ARG A 161 -29.95 5.24 -9.57
N ASP A 162 -29.35 5.61 -10.71
CA ASP A 162 -30.01 5.93 -12.00
C ASP A 162 -31.38 6.61 -11.81
N ARG A 163 -32.48 5.86 -11.91
CA ARG A 163 -33.88 6.34 -11.83
C ARG A 163 -34.29 6.96 -10.50
N PHE A 164 -33.54 6.69 -9.43
CA PHE A 164 -33.79 7.22 -8.08
C PHE A 164 -32.92 8.46 -7.77
N ALA A 165 -32.04 8.85 -8.69
CA ALA A 165 -31.22 10.05 -8.56
C ALA A 165 -31.81 11.19 -9.40
N GLU A 166 -31.82 12.39 -8.85
CA GLU A 166 -32.19 13.60 -9.58
C GLU A 166 -31.03 14.01 -10.50
N GLN A 167 -31.27 14.07 -11.82
CA GLN A 167 -30.27 14.43 -12.84
C GLN A 167 -28.94 13.63 -12.72
N PRO A 168 -28.97 12.28 -12.82
CA PRO A 168 -27.81 11.43 -12.57
C PRO A 168 -26.63 11.75 -13.49
N ALA A 169 -26.87 12.03 -14.77
CA ALA A 169 -25.84 12.39 -15.72
C ALA A 169 -25.12 13.69 -15.34
N ARG A 170 -25.86 14.71 -14.87
CA ARG A 170 -25.29 15.97 -14.39
C ARG A 170 -24.43 15.78 -13.15
N ALA A 171 -24.91 15.01 -12.17
CA ALA A 171 -24.16 14.74 -10.94
C ALA A 171 -22.85 13.98 -11.23
N VAL A 172 -22.92 12.94 -12.05
CA VAL A 172 -21.74 12.16 -12.47
C VAL A 172 -20.76 13.04 -13.27
N ALA A 173 -21.26 13.87 -14.19
CA ALA A 173 -20.41 14.79 -14.95
C ALA A 173 -19.69 15.80 -14.04
N ALA A 174 -20.38 16.35 -13.04
CA ALA A 174 -19.80 17.27 -12.07
C ALA A 174 -18.74 16.59 -11.20
N ALA A 175 -19.02 15.39 -10.68
CA ALA A 175 -18.07 14.61 -9.90
C ALA A 175 -16.82 14.25 -10.71
N ALA A 176 -17.00 13.84 -11.97
CA ALA A 176 -15.91 13.53 -12.89
C ALA A 176 -15.07 14.78 -13.23
N ALA A 177 -15.70 15.93 -13.50
CA ALA A 177 -15.00 17.18 -13.76
C ALA A 177 -14.16 17.62 -12.55
N ALA A 178 -14.71 17.52 -11.34
CA ALA A 178 -13.98 17.81 -10.11
C ALA A 178 -12.81 16.83 -9.89
N ALA A 179 -13.00 15.54 -10.15
CA ALA A 179 -11.94 14.53 -10.04
C ALA A 179 -10.80 14.80 -11.03
N ALA A 180 -11.13 15.21 -12.26
CA ALA A 180 -10.14 15.62 -13.26
C ALA A 180 -9.30 16.82 -12.77
N GLN A 181 -9.95 17.86 -12.24
CA GLN A 181 -9.25 19.04 -11.71
C GLN A 181 -8.32 18.71 -10.54
N LEU A 182 -8.74 17.81 -9.64
CA LEU A 182 -7.88 17.35 -8.54
C LEU A 182 -6.68 16.56 -9.04
N ALA A 183 -6.87 15.73 -10.06
CA ALA A 183 -5.79 14.97 -10.67
C ALA A 183 -4.82 15.88 -11.43
N ASP A 184 -5.32 16.88 -12.18
CA ASP A 184 -4.51 17.88 -12.87
C ASP A 184 -3.67 18.70 -11.88
N TYR A 185 -4.25 19.09 -10.74
CA TYR A 185 -3.49 19.73 -9.67
C TYR A 185 -2.31 18.85 -9.24
N ILE A 186 -2.53 17.54 -8.99
CA ILE A 186 -1.45 16.64 -8.55
C ILE A 186 -0.29 16.64 -9.56
N ILE A 187 -0.60 16.77 -10.85
CA ILE A 187 0.39 16.79 -11.92
C ILE A 187 1.12 18.14 -11.99
N GLN A 188 0.41 19.26 -11.83
CA GLN A 188 0.91 20.60 -12.15
C GLN A 188 1.51 21.33 -10.94
N ASP A 189 0.93 21.13 -9.75
CA ASP A 189 1.13 22.02 -8.61
C ASP A 189 1.80 21.33 -7.41
N VAL A 190 2.03 20.01 -7.46
CA VAL A 190 2.79 19.30 -6.42
C VAL A 190 4.27 19.41 -6.72
N SER A 191 5.00 20.15 -5.89
CA SER A 191 6.45 20.39 -6.07
C SER A 191 7.35 19.23 -5.65
N ASP A 192 6.83 18.21 -4.97
CA ASP A 192 7.64 17.10 -4.49
C ASP A 192 8.08 16.19 -5.67
N PRO A 193 9.39 16.11 -6.00
CA PRO A 193 9.86 15.31 -7.13
C PRO A 193 9.58 13.82 -6.97
N MET A 194 9.24 13.36 -5.76
CA MET A 194 8.87 11.98 -5.51
C MET A 194 7.63 11.54 -6.28
N ILE A 195 6.77 12.46 -6.75
CA ILE A 195 5.57 12.09 -7.52
C ILE A 195 5.93 11.44 -8.86
N LEU A 196 7.14 11.68 -9.34
CA LEU A 196 7.69 11.18 -10.60
C LEU A 196 8.38 9.83 -10.43
N GLN A 197 8.70 9.44 -9.20
CA GLN A 197 9.52 8.27 -8.92
C GLN A 197 8.67 7.03 -8.72
N PRO A 198 8.97 5.92 -9.42
CA PRO A 198 8.35 4.64 -9.13
C PRO A 198 8.83 4.10 -7.77
N ALA A 199 8.17 3.04 -7.30
CA ALA A 199 8.53 2.44 -6.03
C ALA A 199 9.86 1.68 -6.15
N SER A 200 10.62 1.61 -5.06
CA SER A 200 11.81 0.75 -4.97
C SER A 200 11.53 -0.44 -4.08
N LEU A 201 12.21 -1.56 -4.36
CA LEU A 201 12.17 -2.76 -3.54
C LEU A 201 13.49 -2.92 -2.78
N ASP A 202 13.40 -2.91 -1.46
CA ASP A 202 14.53 -3.12 -0.57
C ASP A 202 14.35 -4.41 0.23
N THR A 203 15.46 -5.06 0.55
CA THR A 203 15.46 -6.21 1.49
C THR A 203 16.14 -5.78 2.78
N VAL A 204 15.48 -6.03 3.91
CA VAL A 204 16.01 -5.74 5.24
C VAL A 204 15.86 -6.97 6.11
N THR A 205 16.74 -7.13 7.10
CA THR A 205 16.62 -8.19 8.09
C THR A 205 16.48 -7.56 9.46
N LEU A 206 15.32 -7.78 10.08
CA LEU A 206 15.10 -7.44 11.48
C LEU A 206 15.55 -8.60 12.36
N ARG A 207 15.92 -8.30 13.61
CA ARG A 207 16.25 -9.32 14.61
C ARG A 207 15.30 -9.22 15.77
N GLN A 208 14.41 -10.20 15.90
CA GLN A 208 13.54 -10.34 17.05
C GLN A 208 14.36 -10.89 18.22
N GLY A 209 14.68 -10.03 19.19
CA GLY A 209 15.24 -10.45 20.47
C GLY A 209 14.14 -10.94 21.43
N ALA A 210 14.31 -10.67 22.73
CA ALA A 210 13.30 -10.98 23.75
C ALA A 210 12.02 -10.12 23.68
N ARG A 211 11.93 -9.18 22.74
CA ARG A 211 10.83 -8.22 22.59
C ARG A 211 10.15 -8.42 21.24
N ALA A 212 8.84 -8.16 21.18
CA ALA A 212 8.12 -8.08 19.92
C ALA A 212 8.72 -7.00 19.00
N LEU A 213 8.66 -7.24 17.68
CA LEU A 213 9.28 -6.39 16.63
C LEU A 213 8.92 -4.91 16.77
N GLY A 214 7.67 -4.60 17.14
CA GLY A 214 7.25 -3.27 17.54
C GLY A 214 6.88 -2.34 16.40
N PHE A 215 6.20 -2.86 15.38
CA PHE A 215 5.43 -2.12 14.39
C PHE A 215 4.01 -2.69 14.34
N GLU A 216 3.10 -1.97 13.70
CA GLU A 216 1.74 -2.39 13.35
C GLU A 216 1.59 -2.38 11.83
N VAL A 217 0.80 -3.30 11.29
CA VAL A 217 0.41 -3.29 9.87
C VAL A 217 -0.96 -2.64 9.75
N LEU A 218 -1.03 -1.48 9.09
CA LEU A 218 -2.28 -0.76 8.92
C LEU A 218 -3.24 -1.55 8.02
N PRO A 219 -4.55 -1.60 8.36
CA PRO A 219 -5.57 -2.10 7.46
C PRO A 219 -5.58 -1.32 6.15
N SER A 220 -5.68 -2.02 5.03
CA SER A 220 -5.72 -1.42 3.70
C SER A 220 -6.82 -2.04 2.85
N PHE A 221 -7.58 -1.20 2.15
CA PHE A 221 -8.52 -1.62 1.10
C PHE A 221 -7.82 -1.92 -0.24
N CYS A 222 -6.50 -1.69 -0.30
CA CYS A 222 -5.66 -1.90 -1.49
C CYS A 222 -4.79 -3.14 -1.39
N GLY A 223 -4.96 -3.96 -0.33
CA GLY A 223 -4.11 -5.12 -0.08
C GLY A 223 -2.64 -4.76 0.21
N HIS A 224 -2.37 -3.52 0.64
CA HIS A 224 -1.03 -3.07 1.02
C HIS A 224 -0.78 -3.26 2.52
N HIS A 225 0.41 -3.73 2.88
CA HIS A 225 0.80 -3.98 4.27
C HIS A 225 1.70 -2.87 4.79
N GLN A 226 1.12 -1.69 4.99
CA GLN A 226 1.86 -0.50 5.38
C GLN A 226 2.26 -0.56 6.87
N LEU A 227 3.55 -0.40 7.13
CA LEU A 227 4.09 -0.28 8.48
C LEU A 227 3.69 1.07 9.09
N ALA A 228 3.26 1.03 10.35
CA ALA A 228 3.00 2.20 11.17
C ALA A 228 3.35 1.93 12.63
N HIS A 229 3.27 3.00 13.43
CA HIS A 229 3.39 2.94 14.89
C HIS A 229 4.65 2.21 15.36
N ILE A 230 5.79 2.48 14.69
CA ILE A 230 7.08 1.90 15.10
C ILE A 230 7.42 2.35 16.52
N ARG A 231 7.31 1.42 17.48
CA ARG A 231 7.45 1.69 18.91
C ARG A 231 8.90 2.02 19.25
N PHE A 232 9.12 3.16 19.91
CA PHE A 232 10.45 3.57 20.36
C PHE A 232 11.11 2.48 21.23
N GLY A 233 12.39 2.19 20.96
CA GLY A 233 13.15 1.15 21.67
C GLY A 233 12.74 -0.30 21.37
N SER A 234 11.89 -0.53 20.37
CA SER A 234 11.62 -1.86 19.80
C SER A 234 12.74 -2.34 18.86
N PRO A 235 12.81 -3.63 18.51
CA PRO A 235 13.72 -4.13 17.48
C PRO A 235 13.60 -3.41 16.13
N ALA A 236 12.37 -3.12 15.69
CA ALA A 236 12.12 -2.37 14.46
C ALA A 236 12.73 -0.96 14.54
N HIS A 237 12.48 -0.24 15.63
CA HIS A 237 13.06 1.08 15.86
C HIS A 237 14.60 1.05 15.95
N ALA A 238 15.15 0.13 16.74
CA ALA A 238 16.59 0.01 16.97
C ALA A 238 17.36 -0.37 15.70
N SER A 239 16.72 -1.07 14.75
CA SER A 239 17.34 -1.43 13.48
C SER A 239 17.61 -0.21 12.58
N GLY A 240 16.77 0.83 12.67
CA GLY A 240 16.75 1.94 11.71
C GLY A 240 16.49 1.51 10.25
N ALA A 241 16.06 0.27 10.03
CA ALA A 241 15.92 -0.31 8.70
C ALA A 241 14.49 -0.23 8.15
N VAL A 242 13.51 0.07 8.99
CA VAL A 242 12.10 0.19 8.64
C VAL A 242 11.53 1.53 9.11
N HIS A 243 10.60 2.08 8.34
CA HIS A 243 9.99 3.37 8.62
C HIS A 243 8.47 3.32 8.40
N ASP A 244 7.75 4.26 9.03
CA ASP A 244 6.32 4.43 8.79
C ASP A 244 6.08 4.70 7.30
N GLY A 245 5.16 3.94 6.70
CA GLY A 245 4.88 3.98 5.26
C GLY A 245 5.71 3.05 4.38
N ASP A 246 6.66 2.28 4.93
CA ASP A 246 7.21 1.13 4.23
C ASP A 246 6.13 0.05 4.10
N GLU A 247 6.07 -0.64 2.96
CA GLU A 247 5.07 -1.70 2.74
C GLU A 247 5.71 -3.08 2.66
N ILE A 248 5.23 -4.03 3.45
CA ILE A 248 5.70 -5.41 3.41
C ILE A 248 5.13 -6.12 2.17
N VAL A 249 6.02 -6.61 1.30
CA VAL A 249 5.61 -7.43 0.13
C VAL A 249 6.05 -8.88 0.25
N GLN A 250 7.04 -9.15 1.10
CA GLN A 250 7.53 -10.50 1.38
C GLN A 250 8.02 -10.61 2.83
N VAL A 251 7.72 -11.74 3.48
CA VAL A 251 8.21 -12.12 4.80
C VAL A 251 8.88 -13.49 4.68
N GLY A 252 10.17 -13.60 4.98
CA GLY A 252 10.88 -14.85 4.68
C GLY A 252 10.95 -15.10 3.16
N ALA A 253 10.60 -16.31 2.76
CA ALA A 253 10.40 -16.69 1.36
C ALA A 253 8.97 -16.40 0.85
N GLN A 254 8.06 -15.98 1.72
CA GLN A 254 6.64 -15.92 1.45
C GLN A 254 6.22 -14.53 0.94
N CYS A 255 5.63 -14.46 -0.25
CA CYS A 255 4.95 -13.25 -0.71
C CYS A 255 3.63 -13.10 0.06
N VAL A 256 3.37 -11.87 0.54
CA VAL A 256 2.18 -11.56 1.36
C VAL A 256 1.20 -10.61 0.67
N ILE A 257 1.44 -10.28 -0.59
CA ILE A 257 0.57 -9.37 -1.35
C ILE A 257 -0.84 -9.97 -1.45
N GLY A 258 -1.86 -9.16 -1.12
CA GLY A 258 -3.26 -9.60 -1.10
C GLY A 258 -3.69 -10.38 0.14
N TRP A 259 -2.77 -10.68 1.07
CA TRP A 259 -3.14 -11.26 2.36
C TRP A 259 -3.84 -10.23 3.25
N SER A 260 -4.43 -10.67 4.37
CA SER A 260 -4.90 -9.75 5.41
C SER A 260 -3.74 -9.26 6.29
N GLY A 261 -3.84 -8.05 6.86
CA GLY A 261 -2.81 -7.52 7.77
C GLY A 261 -2.53 -8.43 8.96
N GLU A 262 -3.58 -9.02 9.54
CA GLU A 262 -3.46 -9.99 10.62
C GLU A 262 -2.63 -11.23 10.21
N ALA A 263 -2.89 -11.79 9.02
CA ALA A 263 -2.14 -12.94 8.53
C ALA A 263 -0.65 -12.60 8.33
N VAL A 264 -0.34 -11.37 7.92
CA VAL A 264 1.05 -10.88 7.78
C VAL A 264 1.73 -10.72 9.13
N GLU A 265 1.06 -10.12 10.12
CA GLU A 265 1.61 -9.99 11.47
C GLU A 265 1.88 -11.35 12.11
N GLN A 266 0.94 -12.30 11.98
CA GLN A 266 1.13 -13.66 12.43
C GLN A 266 2.29 -14.36 11.71
N LEU A 267 2.43 -14.17 10.39
CA LEU A 267 3.54 -14.72 9.63
C LEU A 267 4.89 -14.12 10.06
N CYS A 268 4.95 -12.81 10.31
CA CYS A 268 6.15 -12.16 10.85
C CYS A 268 6.57 -12.79 12.19
N ALA A 269 5.62 -12.96 13.12
CA ALA A 269 5.89 -13.56 14.42
C ALA A 269 6.37 -15.02 14.30
N ARG A 270 5.70 -15.83 13.47
CA ARG A 270 6.09 -17.24 13.24
C ARG A 270 7.46 -17.36 12.59
N THR A 271 7.74 -16.55 11.56
CA THR A 271 9.01 -16.57 10.82
C THR A 271 10.17 -16.19 11.73
N ALA A 272 9.99 -15.13 12.52
CA ALA A 272 11.01 -14.71 13.48
C ALA A 272 11.23 -15.74 14.59
N ALA A 273 10.18 -16.42 15.08
CA ALA A 273 10.31 -17.45 16.10
C ALA A 273 11.00 -18.74 15.59
N ALA A 274 10.80 -19.09 14.32
CA ALA A 274 11.39 -20.28 13.70
C ALA A 274 12.85 -20.05 13.25
N ALA A 275 13.24 -18.81 13.00
CA ALA A 275 14.57 -18.48 12.48
C ALA A 275 15.66 -18.53 13.57
N PRO A 276 16.86 -19.04 13.24
CA PRO A 276 18.01 -18.95 14.15
C PRO A 276 18.31 -17.47 14.46
N ALA A 277 18.59 -17.18 15.73
CA ALA A 277 18.84 -15.82 16.24
C ALA A 277 17.67 -14.82 16.07
N GLY A 278 16.45 -15.29 15.77
CA GLY A 278 15.27 -14.45 15.64
C GLY A 278 15.26 -13.59 14.38
N GLU A 279 15.97 -13.99 13.33
CA GLU A 279 16.07 -13.20 12.10
C GLU A 279 14.75 -13.18 11.31
N LEU A 280 14.31 -11.99 10.93
CA LEU A 280 13.13 -11.77 10.12
C LEU A 280 13.53 -10.99 8.86
N PRO A 281 13.81 -11.69 7.75
CA PRO A 281 14.01 -11.03 6.47
C PRO A 281 12.67 -10.54 5.92
N LEU A 282 12.62 -9.26 5.57
CA LEU A 282 11.49 -8.58 4.97
C LEU A 282 11.91 -7.99 3.63
N ARG A 283 11.05 -8.12 2.63
CA ARG A 283 11.13 -7.33 1.40
C ARG A 283 10.09 -6.23 1.47
N LEU A 284 10.55 -5.00 1.28
CA LEU A 284 9.76 -3.80 1.46
C LEU A 284 9.63 -3.06 0.14
N ARG A 285 8.42 -2.61 -0.17
CA ARG A 285 8.16 -1.61 -1.20
C ARG A 285 8.19 -0.23 -0.56
N ARG A 286 9.00 0.68 -1.12
CA ARG A 286 9.20 2.02 -0.59
C ARG A 286 8.83 3.08 -1.62
N ARG A 287 8.43 4.25 -1.11
CA ARG A 287 8.36 5.49 -1.89
C ARG A 287 9.72 5.70 -2.54
N GLY A 288 9.75 6.08 -3.83
CA GLY A 288 10.92 6.00 -4.70
C GLY A 288 12.24 6.51 -4.12
N ALA A 289 13.35 6.15 -4.77
CA ALA A 289 14.72 6.13 -4.25
C ALA A 289 15.25 7.40 -3.54
N ALA A 290 14.69 7.77 -2.39
CA ALA A 290 15.26 8.72 -1.47
C ALA A 290 16.27 7.97 -0.59
N ARG A 291 17.45 7.70 -1.16
CA ARG A 291 18.69 7.68 -0.37
C ARG A 291 19.03 9.07 0.21
N LEU A 292 18.25 10.09 -0.14
CA LEU A 292 18.44 11.47 0.27
C LEU A 292 18.02 11.66 1.73
N ALA A 293 19.03 11.95 2.55
CA ALA A 293 19.00 12.24 3.98
C ALA A 293 18.62 11.08 4.90
N ARG A 294 19.48 10.04 4.92
CA ARG A 294 19.70 9.23 6.12
C ARG A 294 20.30 10.15 7.20
N THR A 295 19.47 10.88 7.93
CA THR A 295 19.94 11.54 9.15
C THR A 295 20.32 10.43 10.12
N PRO A 296 21.60 10.32 10.52
CA PRO A 296 21.92 9.42 11.62
C PRO A 296 21.09 9.87 12.84
N PRO A 297 20.68 8.94 13.71
CA PRO A 297 20.00 9.31 14.94
C PRO A 297 20.85 10.36 15.65
N LEU A 298 20.25 11.50 15.98
CA LEU A 298 20.89 12.54 16.78
C LEU A 298 21.33 11.89 18.08
N HIS A 299 22.60 11.49 18.15
CA HIS A 299 23.24 11.17 19.42
C HIS A 299 23.26 12.48 20.20
N ALA A 300 22.32 12.62 21.13
CA ALA A 300 22.40 13.65 22.16
C ALA A 300 23.81 13.55 22.77
N PRO A 301 24.60 14.63 22.78
CA PRO A 301 25.92 14.57 23.39
C PRO A 301 25.72 14.18 24.84
N ARG A 302 26.31 13.04 25.23
CA ARG A 302 26.45 12.67 26.64
C ARG A 302 27.12 13.85 27.33
N ARG A 303 26.34 14.72 27.98
CA ARG A 303 26.86 15.68 28.93
C ARG A 303 27.59 14.86 29.98
N ALA A 304 28.91 14.82 29.87
CA ALA A 304 29.77 14.32 30.93
C ALA A 304 29.35 15.07 32.19
N ARG A 305 28.73 14.36 33.14
CA ARG A 305 28.50 14.88 34.49
C ARG A 305 29.89 15.21 35.03
N ARG A 306 30.30 16.48 34.94
CA ARG A 306 31.43 16.98 35.69
C ARG A 306 31.09 16.74 37.16
N ARG A 307 31.71 15.73 37.76
CA ARG A 307 31.70 15.56 39.21
C ARG A 307 32.33 16.82 39.79
N LEU A 308 31.55 17.63 40.49
CA LEU A 308 32.13 18.66 41.35
C LEU A 308 32.95 17.95 42.44
N PRO A 309 34.18 18.40 42.74
CA PRO A 309 34.90 17.91 43.91
C PRO A 309 34.22 18.40 45.19
N PRO A 310 34.30 17.64 46.30
CA PRO A 310 33.73 18.05 47.57
C PRO A 310 34.47 19.27 48.13
N ALA A 311 33.70 20.23 48.66
CA ALA A 311 34.25 21.39 49.35
C ALA A 311 34.83 20.95 50.70
N ALA A 312 36.15 21.03 50.84
CA ALA A 312 36.84 20.95 52.11
C ALA A 312 37.69 22.21 52.29
N ASP A 313 37.32 22.97 53.32
CA ASP A 313 38.12 23.83 54.19
C ASP A 313 39.29 24.60 53.58
N LEU A 314 39.12 25.92 53.49
CA LEU A 314 40.20 26.89 53.74
C LEU A 314 39.59 28.17 54.34
N LEU A 315 39.27 28.10 55.63
CA LEU A 315 39.47 29.23 56.53
C LEU A 315 40.98 29.50 56.58
N ALA A 316 41.44 30.66 56.13
CA ALA A 316 42.46 31.44 56.84
C ALA A 316 42.89 32.70 56.07
N HIS A 317 43.01 33.78 56.85
CA HIS A 317 43.79 35.00 56.64
C HIS A 317 43.21 36.17 55.83
N ARG A 318 42.52 37.00 56.61
CA ARG A 318 42.46 38.47 56.55
C ARG A 318 43.85 39.13 56.36
N SER A 319 43.90 40.10 55.44
CA SER A 319 44.46 41.47 55.54
C SER A 319 45.98 41.67 55.76
N PRO A 320 46.51 42.91 55.60
CA PRO A 320 46.24 43.92 54.57
C PRO A 320 47.53 44.57 54.00
N ARG A 321 47.42 45.28 52.88
CA ARG A 321 47.89 46.67 52.70
C ARG A 321 47.32 47.24 51.41
#